data_AF-A0A3M1PAC3-F1
#
_entry.id   AF-A0A3M1PAC3-F1
#
_cell.length_a   1.000
_cell.length_b   1.000
_cell.length_c   1.000
_cell.angle_alpha   90.00
_cell.angle_beta   90.00
_cell.angle_gamma   90.00
#
_symmetry.space_group_name_H-M   'P 1'
#
loop_
_entity.id
_entity.type
_entity.pdbx_description
1 polymer ?
#
loop_
_entity_poly.entity_id
_entity_poly.type
_entity_poly.pdbx_seq_one_letter_code
_entity_poly.pdbx_strand_id
1 'polypeptide(L)'
;MNTTSSIGQGSARQSWLQPLRTWLDEVQIGDRQTAHFISRLIPAQCPFERDIVVLGRKVGHIPPLCKLNPLYEQFVGLRFRSLCYLADQCGEDISAYC
;
A
#
# COMPACT_ATOMS: atom_id res chain seq x y z
N MET A 1 -26.93 -11.30 -25.38
CA MET A 1 -25.88 -12.14 -24.74
C MET A 1 -24.65 -11.24 -24.66
N ASN A 2 -24.28 -10.57 -23.56
CA ASN A 2 -24.39 -10.91 -22.14
C ASN A 2 -24.66 -9.60 -21.35
N THR A 3 -25.78 -9.50 -20.64
CA THR A 3 -25.94 -9.78 -19.19
C THR A 3 -25.48 -8.63 -18.30
N THR A 4 -26.48 -7.81 -17.95
CA THR A 4 -26.59 -6.97 -16.76
C THR A 4 -26.05 -7.68 -15.52
N SER A 5 -25.23 -7.00 -14.72
CA SER A 5 -25.19 -7.17 -13.26
C SER A 5 -24.52 -5.96 -12.61
N SER A 6 -25.39 -5.14 -12.01
CA SER A 6 -25.14 -4.11 -11.01
C SER A 6 -24.22 -4.60 -9.87
N ILE A 7 -23.49 -3.68 -9.24
CA ILE A 7 -23.29 -3.49 -7.77
C ILE A 7 -22.06 -2.58 -7.55
N GLY A 8 -22.22 -1.49 -6.78
CA GLY A 8 -21.10 -0.80 -6.13
C GLY A 8 -21.17 0.73 -6.09
N GLN A 9 -22.01 1.27 -5.21
CA GLN A 9 -22.02 2.70 -4.86
C GLN A 9 -20.68 3.15 -4.27
N GLY A 10 -20.16 4.30 -4.71
CA GLY A 10 -18.96 4.94 -4.15
C GLY A 10 -18.64 6.31 -4.75
N SER A 11 -19.39 7.33 -4.32
CA SER A 11 -19.07 8.77 -4.16
C SER A 11 -18.21 9.49 -5.23
N ALA A 12 -18.69 10.65 -5.71
CA ALA A 12 -17.99 11.60 -6.59
C ALA A 12 -16.60 12.11 -6.10
N ARG A 13 -16.08 11.61 -4.98
CA ARG A 13 -14.73 11.86 -4.46
C ARG A 13 -13.65 10.93 -5.04
N GLN A 14 -13.98 9.86 -5.75
CA GLN A 14 -12.97 8.97 -6.34
C GLN A 14 -12.41 9.46 -7.69
N SER A 15 -13.15 10.29 -8.43
CA SER A 15 -12.80 10.63 -9.82
C SER A 15 -11.52 11.45 -9.99
N TRP A 16 -11.10 12.24 -8.99
CA TRP A 16 -9.86 13.04 -9.06
C TRP A 16 -8.61 12.25 -8.67
N LEU A 17 -8.76 11.21 -7.85
CA LEU A 17 -7.67 10.30 -7.46
C LEU A 17 -7.48 9.15 -8.44
N GLN A 18 -8.43 8.94 -9.36
CA GLN A 18 -8.37 7.91 -10.39
C GLN A 18 -7.03 7.90 -11.16
N PRO A 19 -6.53 9.02 -11.71
CA PRO A 19 -5.26 9.01 -12.44
C PRO A 19 -4.08 8.65 -11.53
N LEU A 20 -4.10 9.10 -10.27
CA LEU A 20 -3.04 8.77 -9.31
C LEU A 20 -3.06 7.30 -8.91
N ARG A 21 -4.25 6.70 -8.78
CA ARG A 21 -4.40 5.25 -8.55
C ARG A 21 -3.82 4.45 -9.70
N THR A 22 -4.23 4.76 -10.93
CA THR A 22 -3.74 4.08 -12.13
C THR A 22 -2.22 4.23 -12.24
N TRP A 23 -1.70 5.43 -11.97
CA TRP A 23 -0.25 5.64 -11.95
C TRP A 23 0.44 4.76 -10.92
N LEU A 24 -0.05 4.69 -9.68
CA LEU A 24 0.49 3.81 -8.63
C LEU A 24 0.42 2.31 -9.01
N ASP A 25 -0.66 1.90 -9.65
CA ASP A 25 -0.85 0.54 -10.15
C ASP A 25 0.05 0.24 -11.34
N GLU A 26 0.42 1.22 -12.15
CA GLU A 26 1.33 1.09 -13.29
C GLU A 26 2.82 1.20 -12.91
N VAL A 27 3.16 1.64 -11.68
CA VAL A 27 4.55 1.67 -11.21
C VAL A 27 5.14 0.26 -11.28
N GLN A 28 6.04 0.06 -12.24
CA GLN A 28 6.83 -1.15 -12.36
C GLN A 28 8.09 -1.04 -11.50
N ILE A 29 8.33 -2.06 -10.71
CA ILE A 29 9.50 -2.14 -9.84
C ILE A 29 10.59 -2.85 -10.63
N GLY A 30 11.48 -2.06 -11.22
CA GLY A 30 12.62 -2.56 -12.00
C GLY A 30 13.98 -2.30 -11.35
N ASP A 31 13.98 -1.70 -10.16
CA ASP A 31 15.20 -1.33 -9.45
C ASP A 31 15.18 -1.84 -8.01
N ARG A 32 16.28 -2.48 -7.62
CA ARG A 32 16.47 -3.10 -6.30
C ARG A 32 16.41 -2.06 -5.17
N GLN A 33 17.02 -0.90 -5.36
CA GLN A 33 17.04 0.15 -4.33
C GLN A 33 15.62 0.68 -4.08
N THR A 34 14.86 0.87 -5.18
CA THR A 34 13.47 1.29 -5.14
C THR A 34 12.59 0.24 -4.44
N ALA A 35 12.79 -1.05 -4.73
CA ALA A 35 12.06 -2.13 -4.08
C ALA A 35 12.32 -2.20 -2.56
N HIS A 36 13.57 -2.03 -2.14
CA HIS A 36 13.90 -1.92 -0.71
C HIS A 36 13.31 -0.67 -0.08
N PHE A 37 13.38 0.47 -0.77
CA PHE A 37 12.84 1.73 -0.28
C PHE A 37 11.33 1.61 -0.04
N ILE A 38 10.57 1.09 -1.00
CA ILE A 38 9.14 0.88 -0.86
C ILE A 38 8.83 -0.13 0.25
N SER A 39 9.55 -1.25 0.30
CA SER A 39 9.35 -2.29 1.33
C SER A 39 9.66 -1.81 2.74
N ARG A 40 10.56 -0.84 2.90
CA ARG A 40 10.84 -0.14 4.18
C ARG A 40 9.85 0.96 4.49
N LEU A 41 9.43 1.70 3.46
CA LEU A 41 8.54 2.85 3.59
C LEU A 41 7.13 2.41 3.99
N ILE A 42 6.66 1.29 3.42
CA ILE A 42 5.34 0.71 3.67
C ILE A 42 5.53 -0.51 4.59
N PRO A 43 5.22 -0.40 5.89
CA PRO A 43 5.44 -1.49 6.85
C PRO A 43 4.43 -2.65 6.68
N ALA A 44 4.75 -3.78 7.34
CA ALA A 44 3.87 -4.96 7.50
C ALA A 44 2.56 -4.65 8.23
N GLN A 45 2.66 -3.78 9.21
CA GLN A 45 1.56 -3.31 10.03
C GLN A 45 0.74 -2.29 9.23
N CYS A 46 -0.55 -2.10 9.56
CA CYS A 46 -1.42 -1.17 8.86
C CYS A 46 -0.66 0.17 8.68
N PRO A 47 -0.35 0.63 7.45
CA PRO A 47 0.59 1.73 7.20
C PRO A 47 0.25 3.02 7.95
N PHE A 48 -1.02 3.19 8.31
CA PHE A 48 -1.55 4.33 9.04
C PHE A 48 -1.88 4.03 10.50
N GLU A 49 -1.93 2.76 10.92
CA GLU A 49 -2.12 2.42 12.33
C GLU A 49 -0.78 2.51 13.03
N ARG A 50 -0.58 3.58 13.81
CA ARG A 50 0.68 3.81 14.52
C ARG A 50 0.41 4.45 15.86
N ASP A 51 1.20 4.03 16.84
CA ASP A 51 1.22 4.66 18.15
C ASP A 51 2.18 5.84 18.16
N ILE A 52 1.69 7.00 18.60
CA ILE A 52 2.49 8.19 18.80
C ILE A 52 3.01 8.13 20.23
N VAL A 53 4.28 7.76 20.37
CA VAL A 53 4.98 7.72 21.66
C VAL A 53 5.90 8.94 21.76
N VAL A 54 5.69 9.78 22.78
CA VAL A 54 6.53 10.93 23.08
C VAL A 54 7.05 10.76 24.50
N LEU A 55 8.37 10.88 24.69
CA LEU A 55 9.05 10.73 25.99
C LEU A 55 8.74 9.38 26.68
N GLY A 56 8.63 8.30 25.90
CA GLY A 56 8.33 6.95 26.41
C GLY A 56 6.89 6.73 26.86
N ARG A 57 5.98 7.68 26.60
CA ARG A 57 4.54 7.58 26.92
C ARG A 57 3.71 7.64 25.64
N LYS A 58 2.75 6.71 25.50
CA LYS A 58 1.81 6.68 24.38
C LYS A 58 0.84 7.86 24.53
N VAL A 59 0.94 8.84 23.63
CA VAL A 59 0.14 10.09 23.66
C VAL A 59 -1.09 9.98 22.78
N GLY A 60 -1.05 9.11 21.77
CA GLY A 60 -2.17 8.87 20.87
C GLY A 60 -1.98 7.60 20.08
N HIS A 61 -3.10 7.03 19.64
CA HIS A 61 -3.14 5.90 18.72
C HIS A 61 -3.83 6.38 17.45
N ILE A 62 -3.13 6.29 16.32
CA ILE A 62 -3.75 6.51 15.02
C ILE A 62 -4.47 5.20 14.67
N PRO A 63 -5.81 5.20 14.54
CA PRO A 63 -6.55 3.97 14.26
C PRO A 63 -6.27 3.46 12.84
N PRO A 64 -6.62 2.21 12.54
CA PRO A 64 -6.52 1.67 11.19
C PRO A 64 -7.42 2.44 10.22
N LEU A 65 -6.83 3.38 9.49
CA LEU A 65 -7.48 4.12 8.40
C LEU A 65 -7.56 3.29 7.10
N CYS A 66 -7.31 1.99 7.20
CA CYS A 66 -7.12 1.05 6.11
C CYS A 66 -8.37 0.93 5.20
N LYS A 67 -9.54 1.38 5.66
CA LYS A 67 -10.78 1.49 4.86
C LYS A 67 -11.15 2.91 4.43
N LEU A 68 -10.57 3.93 5.06
CA LEU A 68 -10.87 5.35 4.79
C LEU A 68 -9.95 5.95 3.73
N ASN A 69 -8.72 5.45 3.59
CA ASN A 69 -7.81 5.95 2.56
C ASN A 69 -8.13 5.32 1.19
N PRO A 70 -8.59 6.11 0.20
CA PRO A 70 -8.87 5.60 -1.14
C PRO A 70 -7.65 5.02 -1.86
N LEU A 71 -6.41 5.29 -1.46
CA LEU A 71 -5.21 4.75 -2.11
C LEU A 71 -4.61 3.53 -1.39
N TYR A 72 -5.28 3.04 -0.34
CA TYR A 72 -4.73 1.99 0.53
C TYR A 72 -4.36 0.71 -0.24
N GLU A 73 -5.29 0.19 -1.05
CA GLU A 73 -5.10 -1.03 -1.83
C GLU A 73 -3.90 -0.91 -2.79
N GLN A 74 -3.73 0.26 -3.41
CA GLN A 74 -2.61 0.53 -4.31
C GLN A 74 -1.26 0.47 -3.58
N PHE A 75 -1.16 1.04 -2.38
CA PHE A 75 0.07 0.98 -1.57
C PHE A 75 0.39 -0.44 -1.11
N VAL A 76 -0.62 -1.19 -0.68
CA VAL A 76 -0.44 -2.61 -0.31
C VAL A 76 0.02 -3.43 -1.53
N GLY A 77 -0.62 -3.22 -2.69
CA GLY A 77 -0.23 -3.86 -3.94
C GLY A 77 1.17 -3.48 -4.40
N LEU A 78 1.58 -2.21 -4.26
CA LEU A 78 2.93 -1.76 -4.57
C LEU A 78 3.98 -2.43 -3.67
N ARG A 79 3.70 -2.54 -2.37
CA ARG A 79 4.59 -3.26 -1.45
C ARG A 79 4.70 -4.74 -1.78
N PHE A 80 3.58 -5.41 -2.05
CA PHE A 80 3.58 -6.82 -2.45
C PHE A 80 4.46 -7.05 -3.68
N ARG A 81 4.29 -6.22 -4.72
CA ARG A 81 5.13 -6.26 -5.93
C ARG A 81 6.60 -5.99 -5.62
N SER A 82 6.90 -5.11 -4.67
CA SER A 82 8.28 -4.82 -4.25
C SER A 82 8.94 -6.05 -3.62
N LEU A 83 8.22 -6.71 -2.73
CA LEU A 83 8.69 -7.91 -2.04
C LEU A 83 8.86 -9.08 -3.01
N CYS A 84 7.91 -9.30 -3.92
CA CYS A 84 8.04 -10.30 -4.99
C CYS A 84 9.23 -10.01 -5.90
N TYR A 85 9.48 -8.74 -6.25
CA TYR A 85 10.67 -8.40 -7.04
C TYR A 85 11.98 -8.73 -6.30
N LEU A 86 12.07 -8.39 -5.00
CA LEU A 86 13.25 -8.71 -4.20
C LEU A 86 13.46 -10.22 -4.03
N ALA A 87 12.38 -10.96 -3.76
CA ALA A 87 12.45 -12.41 -3.54
C ALA A 87 12.66 -13.20 -4.84
N ASP A 88 11.84 -12.95 -5.87
CA ASP A 88 11.79 -13.77 -7.08
C ASP A 88 12.83 -13.33 -8.13
N GLN A 89 13.06 -12.02 -8.30
CA GLN A 89 13.96 -11.50 -9.33
C GLN A 89 15.38 -11.28 -8.81
N CYS A 90 15.52 -10.73 -7.59
CA CYS A 90 16.83 -10.47 -6.99
C CYS A 90 17.35 -11.63 -6.13
N GLY A 91 16.49 -12.57 -5.72
CA GLY A 91 16.87 -13.72 -4.89
C GLY A 91 17.26 -13.34 -3.46
N GLU A 92 16.73 -12.24 -2.93
CA GLU A 92 17.08 -11.74 -1.60
C GLU A 92 16.19 -12.30 -0.50
N ASP A 93 16.76 -12.37 0.70
CA ASP A 93 15.97 -12.69 1.90
C ASP A 93 15.11 -11.48 2.30
N ILE A 94 13.80 -11.64 2.14
CA ILE A 94 12.79 -10.64 2.51
C ILE A 94 12.31 -10.78 3.96
N SER A 95 12.87 -11.70 4.75
CA SER A 95 12.50 -11.93 6.16
C SER A 95 12.58 -10.66 7.02
N ALA A 96 13.48 -9.74 6.68
CA ALA A 96 13.63 -8.43 7.33
C ALA A 96 12.42 -7.49 7.15
N TYR A 97 11.47 -7.84 6.26
CA TYR A 97 10.29 -7.04 5.93
C TYR A 97 8.97 -7.66 6.40
N CYS A 98 9.02 -8.85 7.02
CA CYS A 98 7.89 -9.60 7.55
C CYS A 98 7.53 -9.19 8.99
#